data_AF-A0A4S1FYZ2-F1
#
_entry.id   AF-A0A4S1FYZ2-F1
#
_cell.length_a   1.000
_cell.length_b   1.000
_cell.length_c   1.000
_cell.angle_alpha   90.00
_cell.angle_beta   90.00
_cell.angle_gamma   90.00
#
_symmetry.space_group_name_H-M   'P 1'
#
loop_
_entity.id
_entity.type
_entity.pdbx_description
1 polymer ?
#
loop_
_entity_poly.entity_id
_entity_poly.type
_entity_poly.pdbx_seq_one_letter_code
_entity_poly.pdbx_strand_id
1 'polypeptide(L)'
;GRLARHHQREAQTDALTGLLNRRALFDLHGRTPVGAFTAVLVFDLDGFKAINDQFGHAAGDEVLKAFAEVLSSSLRPNDSVARMGGEEFAMVLKRSLPETAEATAESVRTTFE
;
A
#
# COMPACT_ATOMS: atom_id res chain seq x y z
N GLY A 1 11.30 -15.71 20.48
CA GLY A 1 11.81 -16.89 19.74
C GLY A 1 11.52 -16.77 18.25
N ARG A 2 12.17 -17.56 17.37
CA ARG A 2 11.92 -17.54 15.92
C ARG A 2 10.44 -17.76 15.55
N LEU A 3 9.72 -18.54 16.36
CA LEU A 3 8.27 -18.80 16.22
C LEU A 3 7.40 -17.55 16.49
N ALA A 4 7.71 -16.79 17.54
CA ALA A 4 7.01 -15.53 17.84
C ALA A 4 7.20 -14.48 16.74
N ARG A 5 8.39 -14.42 16.12
CA ARG A 5 8.65 -13.52 14.99
C ARG A 5 7.90 -13.91 13.70
N HIS A 6 7.58 -15.20 13.52
CA HIS A 6 6.79 -15.67 12.39
C HIS A 6 5.31 -15.27 12.55
N HIS A 7 4.72 -15.53 13.72
CA HIS A 7 3.35 -15.09 14.04
C HIS A 7 3.18 -13.56 14.00
N GLN A 8 4.23 -12.81 14.31
CA GLN A 8 4.20 -11.35 14.28
C GLN A 8 4.30 -10.78 12.86
N ARG A 9 5.00 -11.47 11.94
CA ARG A 9 5.00 -11.13 10.50
C ARG A 9 3.63 -11.44 9.87
N GLU A 10 3.06 -12.60 10.15
CA GLU A 10 1.71 -12.98 9.66
C GLU A 10 0.63 -11.99 10.16
N ALA A 11 0.81 -11.42 11.35
CA ALA A 11 -0.11 -10.42 11.89
C ALA A 11 0.07 -9.00 11.32
N GLN A 12 1.15 -8.73 10.57
CA GLN A 12 1.50 -7.40 10.06
C GLN A 12 1.36 -7.25 8.55
N THR A 13 1.22 -8.35 7.82
CA THR A 13 1.06 -8.34 6.37
C THR A 13 -0.38 -8.61 5.95
N ASP A 14 -0.77 -8.09 4.79
CA ASP A 14 -1.98 -8.50 4.08
C ASP A 14 -1.72 -9.82 3.36
N ALA A 15 -2.61 -10.81 3.53
CA ALA A 15 -2.38 -12.16 3.04
C ALA A 15 -2.45 -12.27 1.50
N LEU A 16 -3.20 -11.38 0.85
CA LEU A 16 -3.37 -11.41 -0.60
C LEU A 16 -2.21 -10.74 -1.33
N THR A 17 -1.81 -9.57 -0.86
CA THR A 17 -0.86 -8.69 -1.56
C THR A 17 0.56 -8.78 -1.01
N GLY A 18 0.75 -9.32 0.20
CA GLY A 18 2.04 -9.36 0.88
C GLY A 18 2.53 -8.01 1.43
N LEU A 19 1.78 -6.92 1.18
CA LEU A 19 2.07 -5.60 1.73
C LEU A 19 1.84 -5.55 3.24
N LEU A 20 2.18 -4.45 3.90
CA LEU A 20 1.71 -4.22 5.26
C LEU A 20 0.17 -4.19 5.28
N ASN A 21 -0.43 -4.65 6.38
CA ASN A 21 -1.84 -4.44 6.61
C ASN A 21 -2.10 -3.10 7.32
N ARG A 22 -3.36 -2.67 7.33
CA ARG A 22 -3.81 -1.45 8.01
C ARG A 22 -3.24 -1.32 9.42
N ARG A 23 -3.32 -2.37 10.23
CA ARG A 23 -2.85 -2.36 11.62
C ARG A 23 -1.35 -2.06 11.70
N ALA A 24 -0.54 -2.71 10.89
CA ALA A 24 0.90 -2.48 10.87
C ALA A 24 1.26 -1.05 10.46
N LEU A 25 0.55 -0.46 9.49
CA LEU A 25 0.76 0.94 9.11
C LEU A 25 0.51 1.89 10.28
N PHE A 26 -0.61 1.70 11.01
CA PHE A 26 -0.93 2.51 12.18
C PHE A 26 0.02 2.26 13.35
N ASP A 27 0.49 1.03 13.56
CA ASP A 27 1.49 0.73 14.58
C ASP A 27 2.83 1.44 14.28
N LEU A 28 3.21 1.54 13.00
CA LEU A 28 4.44 2.22 12.56
C LEU A 28 4.34 3.75 12.55
N HIS A 29 3.17 4.31 12.22
CA HIS A 29 3.05 5.74 11.92
C HIS A 29 1.95 6.47 12.69
N GLY A 30 0.94 5.78 13.21
CA GLY A 30 -0.26 6.38 13.81
C GLY A 30 -0.03 7.15 15.12
N ARG A 31 1.14 7.01 15.74
CA ARG A 31 1.53 7.75 16.96
C ARG A 31 2.50 8.91 16.71
N THR A 32 3.03 9.02 15.50
CA THR A 32 4.02 10.04 15.15
C THR A 32 3.33 11.11 14.32
N PRO A 33 3.37 12.39 14.74
CA PRO A 33 2.90 13.48 13.90
C PRO A 33 3.59 13.43 12.53
N VAL A 34 2.84 13.70 11.48
CA VAL A 34 3.41 13.83 10.13
C VAL A 34 4.32 15.06 10.14
N GLY A 35 5.64 14.82 10.11
CA GLY A 35 6.63 15.89 10.05
C GLY A 35 6.66 16.55 8.67
N ALA A 36 7.28 17.74 8.58
CA ALA A 36 7.31 18.56 7.35
C ALA A 36 7.90 17.86 6.11
N PHE A 37 8.61 16.74 6.29
CA PHE A 37 9.20 15.93 5.20
C PHE A 37 8.61 14.52 5.14
N THR A 38 7.37 14.33 5.58
CA THR A 38 6.63 13.07 5.41
C THR A 38 5.39 13.35 4.58
N ALA A 39 5.19 12.58 3.52
CA ALA A 39 3.96 12.61 2.75
C ALA A 39 3.20 11.28 2.94
N VAL A 40 1.87 11.36 2.87
CA VAL A 40 0.99 10.18 2.86
C VAL A 40 0.19 10.25 1.57
N LEU A 41 0.34 9.22 0.74
CA LEU A 41 -0.44 9.02 -0.47
C LEU A 41 -1.49 7.94 -0.17
N VAL A 42 -2.71 8.17 -0.63
CA VAL A 42 -3.81 7.20 -0.55
C VAL A 42 -4.26 6.91 -1.96
N PHE A 43 -4.46 5.64 -2.25
CA PHE A 43 -4.88 5.14 -3.56
C PHE A 43 -6.17 4.35 -3.39
N ASP A 44 -7.08 4.52 -4.33
CA ASP A 44 -8.32 3.77 -4.47
C ASP A 44 -8.41 3.29 -5.92
N LEU A 45 -8.83 2.04 -6.13
CA LEU A 45 -8.93 1.48 -7.48
C LEU A 45 -10.32 1.73 -8.05
N ASP A 46 -10.42 2.70 -8.95
CA ASP A 46 -11.68 3.04 -9.60
C ASP A 46 -12.31 1.84 -10.32
N GLY A 47 -13.61 1.63 -10.10
CA GLY A 47 -14.37 0.59 -10.78
C GLY A 47 -14.08 -0.85 -10.32
N PHE A 48 -13.34 -1.05 -9.22
CA PHE A 48 -12.99 -2.37 -8.72
C PHE A 48 -14.19 -3.30 -8.49
N LYS A 49 -15.31 -2.76 -7.97
CA LYS A 49 -16.56 -3.51 -7.84
C LYS A 49 -17.08 -4.05 -9.18
N ALA A 50 -17.00 -3.27 -10.26
CA ALA A 50 -17.46 -3.70 -11.57
C ALA A 50 -16.62 -4.86 -12.12
N ILE A 51 -15.30 -4.85 -11.87
CA ILE A 51 -14.41 -5.95 -12.22
C ILE A 51 -14.83 -7.22 -11.48
N ASN A 52 -15.07 -7.14 -10.17
CA ASN A 52 -15.55 -8.29 -9.39
C ASN A 52 -16.91 -8.80 -9.88
N ASP A 53 -17.84 -7.90 -10.18
CA ASP A 53 -19.18 -8.27 -10.62
C ASP A 53 -19.17 -8.91 -12.02
N GLN A 54 -18.26 -8.49 -12.90
CA GLN A 54 -18.16 -8.98 -14.28
C GLN A 54 -17.27 -10.23 -14.44
N PHE A 55 -16.15 -10.28 -13.72
CA PHE A 55 -15.10 -11.30 -13.91
C PHE A 55 -14.86 -12.18 -12.67
N GLY A 56 -15.57 -11.90 -11.57
CA GLY A 56 -15.46 -12.63 -10.31
C GLY A 56 -14.30 -12.17 -9.42
N HIS A 57 -14.36 -12.57 -8.15
CA HIS A 57 -13.38 -12.16 -7.13
C HIS A 57 -11.95 -12.58 -7.44
N ALA A 58 -11.73 -13.71 -8.11
CA ALA A 58 -10.39 -14.12 -8.50
C ALA A 58 -9.72 -13.12 -9.46
N ALA A 59 -10.49 -12.49 -10.35
CA ALA A 59 -9.96 -11.44 -11.23
C ALA A 59 -9.64 -10.16 -10.45
N GLY A 60 -10.51 -9.76 -9.51
CA GLY A 60 -10.21 -8.65 -8.60
C GLY A 60 -8.96 -8.91 -7.75
N ASP A 61 -8.75 -10.14 -7.29
CA ASP A 61 -7.56 -10.53 -6.55
C ASP A 61 -6.27 -10.34 -7.37
N GLU A 62 -6.28 -10.68 -8.66
CA GLU A 62 -5.14 -10.44 -9.55
C GLU A 62 -4.89 -8.94 -9.77
N VAL A 63 -5.93 -8.13 -9.90
CA VAL A 63 -5.80 -6.65 -9.98
C VAL A 63 -5.16 -6.08 -8.73
N LEU A 64 -5.57 -6.54 -7.54
CA LEU A 64 -5.00 -6.10 -6.26
C LEU A 64 -3.52 -6.48 -6.12
N LYS A 65 -3.15 -7.69 -6.56
CA LYS A 65 -1.75 -8.14 -6.57
C LYS A 65 -0.91 -7.32 -7.54
N ALA A 66 -1.40 -7.09 -8.75
CA ALA A 66 -0.70 -6.28 -9.75
C ALA A 66 -0.46 -4.85 -9.25
N PHE A 67 -1.47 -4.23 -8.63
CA PHE A 67 -1.32 -2.91 -8.06
C PHE A 67 -0.32 -2.88 -6.90
N ALA A 68 -0.35 -3.91 -6.04
CA ALA A 68 0.62 -4.05 -4.95
C ALA A 68 2.07 -4.18 -5.45
N GLU A 69 2.29 -4.85 -6.58
CA GLU A 69 3.60 -4.94 -7.23
C GLU A 69 4.07 -3.58 -7.75
N VAL A 70 3.19 -2.82 -8.41
CA VAL A 70 3.49 -1.45 -8.88
C VAL A 70 3.90 -0.56 -7.70
N LEU A 71 3.11 -0.56 -6.61
CA LEU A 71 3.43 0.23 -5.43
C LEU A 71 4.76 -0.19 -4.80
N SER A 72 5.02 -1.50 -4.71
CA SER A 72 6.27 -2.03 -4.13
C SER A 72 7.49 -1.65 -4.95
N SER A 73 7.38 -1.64 -6.28
CA SER A 73 8.47 -1.24 -7.18
C SER A 73 8.82 0.25 -7.09
N SER A 74 7.90 1.07 -6.58
CA SER A 74 8.05 2.52 -6.44
C SER A 74 8.65 2.93 -5.08
N LEU A 75 8.90 1.98 -4.17
CA LEU A 75 9.39 2.28 -2.82
C LEU A 75 10.89 2.61 -2.79
N ARG A 76 11.23 3.65 -2.03
CA ARG A 76 12.61 3.97 -1.64
C ARG A 76 12.92 3.44 -0.24
N PRO A 77 14.19 3.43 0.18
CA PRO A 77 14.54 3.09 1.56
C PRO A 77 13.79 3.98 2.57
N ASN A 78 13.15 3.34 3.55
CA ASN A 78 12.32 3.94 4.62
C ASN A 78 10.90 4.36 4.20
N ASP A 79 10.52 4.21 2.94
CA ASP A 79 9.11 4.33 2.55
C ASP A 79 8.36 3.06 3.02
N SER A 80 7.05 3.16 3.15
CA SER A 80 6.20 2.05 3.56
C SER A 80 4.90 2.06 2.78
N VAL A 81 4.40 0.89 2.42
CA VAL A 81 3.10 0.73 1.75
C VAL A 81 2.26 -0.29 2.49
N ALA A 82 0.96 -0.03 2.58
CA ALA A 82 0.00 -0.93 3.18
C ALA A 82 -1.30 -1.00 2.36
N ARG A 83 -1.97 -2.15 2.44
CA ARG A 83 -3.38 -2.27 2.07
C ARG A 83 -4.25 -1.92 3.27
N MET A 84 -5.13 -0.94 3.10
CA MET A 84 -5.96 -0.37 4.15
C MET A 84 -7.33 -1.05 4.24
N GLY A 85 -7.86 -1.49 3.10
CA GLY A 85 -9.21 -2.04 2.96
C GLY A 85 -9.36 -2.90 1.71
N GLY A 86 -10.57 -2.96 1.17
CA GLY A 86 -10.91 -3.75 -0.03
C GLY A 86 -10.04 -3.36 -1.23
N GLU A 87 -10.24 -2.17 -1.77
CA GLU A 87 -9.44 -1.61 -2.87
C GLU A 87 -8.52 -0.45 -2.47
N GLU A 88 -8.49 -0.11 -1.18
CA GLU A 88 -7.74 1.05 -0.67
C GLU A 88 -6.30 0.69 -0.26
N PHE A 89 -5.33 1.50 -0.70
CA PHE A 89 -3.92 1.40 -0.34
C PHE A 89 -3.39 2.73 0.19
N ALA A 90 -2.36 2.68 1.03
CA ALA A 90 -1.68 3.87 1.52
C ALA A 90 -0.16 3.69 1.45
N MET A 91 0.53 4.75 1.03
CA MET A 91 1.98 4.83 0.99
C MET A 91 2.45 6.01 1.84
N VAL A 92 3.44 5.77 2.70
CA VAL A 92 4.09 6.79 3.52
C VAL A 92 5.48 7.02 2.98
N LEU A 93 5.69 8.22 2.45
CA LEU A 93 6.97 8.65 1.91
C LEU A 93 7.74 9.42 2.97
N LYS A 94 8.93 8.93 3.33
CA LYS A 94 9.81 9.62 4.28
C LYS A 94 10.80 10.50 3.54
N ARG A 95 11.16 11.62 4.17
CA ARG A 95 12.10 12.62 3.62
C ARG A 95 11.65 13.12 2.24
N SER A 96 10.34 13.28 2.06
CA SER A 96 9.75 13.68 0.79
C SER A 96 9.25 15.12 0.87
N LEU A 97 9.55 15.89 -0.17
CA LEU A 97 8.91 17.19 -0.44
C LEU A 97 7.61 16.97 -1.23
N PRO A 98 6.68 17.94 -1.24
CA PRO A 98 5.42 17.84 -1.97
C PRO A 98 5.59 17.43 -3.45
N GLU A 99 6.53 18.06 -4.15
CA GLU A 99 6.77 17.83 -5.58
C GLU A 99 7.23 16.39 -5.85
N THR A 100 8.00 15.81 -4.92
CA THR A 100 8.44 14.41 -5.00
C THR A 100 7.29 13.44 -4.71
N ALA A 101 6.39 13.80 -3.80
CA ALA A 101 5.21 13.00 -3.50
C ALA A 101 4.24 12.98 -4.69
N GLU A 102 4.01 14.13 -5.31
CA GLU A 102 3.21 14.26 -6.53
C GLU A 102 3.80 13.46 -7.69
N ALA A 103 5.11 13.60 -7.95
CA ALA A 103 5.79 12.82 -8.98
C ALA A 103 5.71 11.30 -8.73
N THR A 104 5.78 10.87 -7.47
CA THR A 104 5.63 9.45 -7.10
C THR A 104 4.20 8.96 -7.36
N ALA A 105 3.19 9.74 -6.95
CA ALA A 105 1.78 9.42 -7.21
C ALA A 105 1.49 9.29 -8.71
N GLU A 106 2.01 10.23 -9.51
CA GLU A 106 1.83 10.24 -10.97
C GLU A 106 2.56 9.07 -11.65
N SER A 107 3.75 8.72 -11.17
CA SER A 107 4.47 7.54 -11.65
C SER A 107 3.70 6.26 -11.38
N VAL A 108 3.13 6.09 -10.18
CA VAL A 108 2.29 4.93 -9.83
C VAL A 108 1.06 4.87 -10.74
N ARG A 109 0.35 5.99 -10.91
CA ARG A 109 -0.84 6.09 -11.77
C ARG A 109 -0.53 5.65 -13.20
N THR A 110 0.51 6.24 -13.80
CA THR A 110 0.90 5.97 -15.19
C THR A 110 1.46 4.56 -15.40
N THR A 111 2.06 3.96 -14.38
CA THR A 111 2.61 2.58 -14.48
C THR A 111 1.52 1.52 -14.40
N PHE A 112 0.39 1.82 -13.73
CA PHE A 112 -0.69 0.87 -13.54
C PHE A 112 -1.76 0.93 -14.64
N GLU A 113 -1.96 2.09 -15.26
CA GLU A 113 -2.80 2.26 -16.46
C GLU A 113 -2.20 1.57 -17.70
#